data_AF-A0A069PK97-F1
#
_entry.id   AF-A0A069PK97-F1
#
_cell.length_a   1.000
_cell.length_b   1.000
_cell.length_c   1.000
_cell.angle_alpha   90.00
_cell.angle_beta   90.00
_cell.angle_gamma   90.00
#
_symmetry.space_group_name_H-M   'P 1'
#
loop_
_entity.id
_entity.type
_entity.pdbx_description
1 polymer ?
#
loop_
_entity_poly.entity_id
_entity_poly.type
_entity_poly.pdbx_seq_one_letter_code
_entity_poly.pdbx_strand_id
1 'polypeptide(L)'
;MGRVIPFERIRASRDDRTYRPRDCSHRRIKLESRGGIVSCAECGAALSPFWALAMLSEQYTVALKHIERLGERIALADARILELSTTLDER
;
A
#
# COMPACT_ATOMS: atom_id res chain seq x y z
N MET A 1 25.45 -7.03 21.33
CA MET A 1 24.59 -6.61 22.46
C MET A 1 23.49 -5.71 21.92
N GLY A 2 22.29 -6.26 21.68
CA GLY A 2 21.18 -5.56 21.06
C GLY A 2 20.42 -4.68 22.05
N ARG A 3 20.12 -3.43 21.69
CA ARG A 3 19.19 -2.58 22.45
C ARG A 3 17.76 -3.01 22.10
N VAL A 4 17.11 -3.69 23.05
CA VAL A 4 15.68 -3.96 22.99
C VAL A 4 14.95 -2.66 23.35
N ILE A 5 14.12 -2.16 22.43
CA ILE A 5 13.24 -1.02 22.70
C ILE A 5 12.09 -1.54 23.57
N PRO A 6 11.86 -1.00 24.77
CA PRO A 6 10.76 -1.44 25.62
C PRO A 6 9.43 -1.10 24.96
N PHE A 7 8.58 -2.11 24.74
CA PHE A 7 7.20 -1.93 24.30
C PHE A 7 6.32 -1.65 25.51
N GLU A 8 6.09 -0.37 25.80
CA GLU A 8 5.06 0.03 26.74
C GLU A 8 3.69 -0.08 26.07
N ARG A 9 2.78 -0.88 26.63
CA ARG A 9 1.40 -0.99 26.12
C ARG A 9 0.63 0.28 26.46
N ILE A 10 0.75 1.29 25.58
CA ILE A 10 -0.09 2.48 25.62
C ILE A 10 -1.54 2.03 25.40
N ARG A 11 -2.41 2.27 26.39
CA ARG A 11 -3.85 2.09 26.23
C ARG A 11 -4.33 3.13 25.20
N ALA A 12 -4.58 2.67 23.98
CA ALA A 12 -5.24 3.48 22.96
C ALA A 12 -6.69 3.70 23.37
N SER A 13 -6.97 4.85 23.98
CA SER A 13 -8.33 5.35 24.13
C SER A 13 -8.84 5.73 22.74
N ARG A 14 -9.91 5.10 22.29
CA ARG A 14 -10.62 5.52 21.08
C ARG A 14 -11.38 6.80 21.42
N ASP A 15 -10.89 7.93 20.93
CA ASP A 15 -11.69 9.15 20.88
C ASP A 15 -12.58 9.09 19.63
N ASP A 16 -13.85 8.75 19.82
CA ASP A 16 -14.85 8.60 18.76
C ASP A 16 -15.60 9.92 18.46
N ARG A 17 -15.07 11.07 18.91
CA ARG A 17 -15.86 12.33 18.98
C ARG A 17 -15.60 13.37 17.89
N THR A 18 -14.93 13.04 16.78
CA THR A 18 -14.66 14.02 15.71
C THR A 18 -15.13 13.62 14.31
N TYR A 19 -15.93 12.56 14.17
CA TYR A 19 -16.36 12.12 12.84
C TYR A 19 -17.51 12.96 12.27
N ARG A 20 -17.19 13.83 11.31
CA ARG A 20 -18.13 14.30 10.28
C ARG A 20 -17.83 13.54 8.98
N PRO A 21 -18.75 12.72 8.46
CA PRO A 21 -18.56 12.05 7.17
C PRO A 21 -18.66 13.09 6.05
N ARG A 22 -17.52 13.49 5.52
CA ARG A 22 -17.38 13.64 4.07
C ARG A 22 -16.71 12.35 3.62
N ASP A 23 -17.19 11.73 2.53
CA ASP A 23 -16.80 10.41 2.00
C ASP A 23 -15.29 10.32 1.65
N CYS A 24 -14.41 10.41 2.63
CA CYS A 24 -12.97 10.25 2.46
C CYS A 24 -12.61 8.79 2.71
N SER A 25 -12.02 8.17 1.70
CA SER A 25 -11.55 6.78 1.78
C SER A 25 -10.29 6.61 2.65
N HIS A 26 -9.70 7.71 3.12
CA HIS A 26 -8.48 7.77 3.95
C HIS A 26 -7.26 7.04 3.35
N ARG A 27 -7.24 6.81 2.03
CA ARG A 27 -6.16 6.07 1.35
C ARG A 27 -4.87 6.86 1.24
N ARG A 28 -4.95 8.19 1.32
CA ARG A 28 -3.78 9.07 1.30
C ARG A 28 -3.43 9.51 2.70
N ILE A 29 -2.32 9.02 3.24
CA ILE A 29 -1.87 9.33 4.60
C ILE A 29 -0.60 10.18 4.62
N LYS A 30 -0.44 10.97 5.68
CA LYS A 30 0.75 11.72 6.03
C LYS A 30 1.27 11.21 7.37
N LEU A 31 2.53 10.79 7.39
CA LEU A 31 3.23 10.35 8.59
C LEU A 31 4.06 11.50 9.11
N GLU A 32 3.77 11.96 10.33
CA GLU A 32 4.57 13.00 10.96
C GLU A 32 5.78 12.39 11.68
N SER A 33 6.97 12.80 11.26
CA SER A 33 8.25 12.21 11.66
C SER A 33 8.63 12.42 13.13
N ARG A 34 7.98 13.37 13.84
CA ARG A 34 8.32 13.70 15.23
C ARG A 34 7.29 13.26 16.27
N GLY A 35 6.08 12.88 15.87
CA GLY A 35 4.97 12.63 16.80
C GLY A 35 4.35 11.23 16.73
N GLY A 36 4.71 10.40 15.74
CA GLY A 36 4.02 9.13 15.51
C GLY A 36 2.55 9.29 15.12
N ILE A 37 2.15 10.52 14.74
CA ILE A 37 0.79 10.85 14.33
C ILE A 37 0.65 10.50 12.86
N VAL A 38 -0.40 9.74 12.56
CA VAL A 38 -0.84 9.51 11.19
C VAL A 38 -2.07 10.37 10.94
N SER A 39 -2.10 11.08 9.83
CA SER A 39 -3.26 11.87 9.41
C SER A 39 -3.60 11.58 7.95
N CYS A 40 -4.86 11.77 7.57
CA CYS A 40 -5.24 11.74 6.17
C CYS A 40 -4.81 13.04 5.50
N ALA A 41 -4.15 12.94 4.34
CA ALA A 41 -3.73 14.10 3.55
C ALA A 41 -4.90 14.79 2.81
N GLU A 42 -6.05 14.13 2.68
CA GLU A 42 -7.22 14.66 1.98
C GLU A 42 -8.17 15.39 2.94
N CYS A 43 -8.59 14.72 4.02
CA CYS A 43 -9.55 15.29 4.97
C CYS A 43 -8.91 15.83 6.25
N GLY A 44 -7.60 15.63 6.45
CA GLY A 44 -6.88 16.07 7.65
C GLY A 44 -7.15 15.25 8.92
N ALA A 45 -8.03 14.24 8.86
CA ALA A 45 -8.40 13.44 10.03
C ALA A 45 -7.19 12.69 10.60
N ALA A 46 -7.06 12.68 11.93
CA ALA A 46 -6.10 11.81 12.60
C ALA A 46 -6.54 10.35 12.45
N LEU A 47 -5.61 9.49 12.05
CA LEU A 47 -5.84 8.08 11.81
C LEU A 47 -5.04 7.27 12.84
N SER A 48 -5.57 6.11 13.22
CA SER A 48 -4.80 5.21 14.08
C SER A 48 -3.60 4.64 13.30
N PRO A 49 -2.41 4.55 13.91
CA PRO A 49 -1.24 3.96 13.24
C PRO A 49 -1.48 2.52 12.80
N PHE A 50 -2.23 1.73 13.57
CA PHE A 50 -2.58 0.35 13.22
C PHE A 50 -3.43 0.29 11.95
N TRP A 51 -4.48 1.13 11.86
CA TRP A 51 -5.31 1.21 10.65
C TRP A 51 -4.48 1.61 9.43
N ALA A 52 -3.57 2.57 9.59
CA ALA A 52 -2.70 3.01 8.51
C ALA A 52 -1.77 1.89 8.00
N LEU A 53 -1.18 1.12 8.91
CA LEU A 53 -0.35 -0.05 8.54
C LEU A 53 -1.17 -1.14 7.86
N ALA A 54 -2.37 -1.44 8.35
CA ALA A 54 -3.27 -2.40 7.72
C ALA A 54 -3.64 -1.96 6.29
N MET A 55 -4.09 -0.72 6.12
CA MET A 55 -4.42 -0.14 4.82
C MET A 55 -3.22 -0.17 3.86
N LEU A 56 -2.02 0.22 4.31
CA LEU A 56 -0.80 0.15 3.49
C LEU A 56 -0.47 -1.29 3.06
N SER A 57 -0.63 -2.27 3.96
CA SER A 57 -0.38 -3.68 3.63
C SER A 57 -1.34 -4.24 2.56
N GLU A 58 -2.60 -3.81 2.60
CA GLU A 58 -3.60 -4.14 1.59
C GLU A 58 -3.23 -3.51 0.24
N GLN A 59 -2.91 -2.21 0.23
CA GLN A 59 -2.48 -1.51 -0.99
C GLN A 59 -1.22 -2.15 -1.60
N TYR A 60 -0.26 -2.53 -0.76
CA TYR A 60 0.96 -3.20 -1.19
C TYR A 60 0.65 -4.57 -1.84
N THR A 61 -0.26 -5.33 -1.26
CA THR A 61 -0.69 -6.63 -1.82
C THR A 61 -1.37 -6.45 -3.18
N VAL A 62 -2.20 -5.43 -3.34
CA VAL A 62 -2.85 -5.10 -4.63
C VAL A 62 -1.79 -4.71 -5.67
N ALA A 63 -0.82 -3.89 -5.29
CA ALA A 63 0.27 -3.48 -6.18
C ALA A 63 1.12 -4.67 -6.64
N LEU A 64 1.47 -5.59 -5.73
CA LEU A 64 2.22 -6.81 -6.08
C LEU A 64 1.48 -7.68 -7.08
N LYS A 65 0.18 -7.95 -6.85
CA LYS A 65 -0.65 -8.71 -7.80
C LYS A 65 -0.71 -8.04 -9.17
N HIS A 66 -0.71 -6.71 -9.21
CA HIS A 66 -0.71 -5.98 -10.48
C HIS A 66 0.63 -6.14 -11.21
N ILE A 67 1.75 -6.07 -10.49
CA ILE A 67 3.09 -6.30 -11.04
C ILE A 67 3.21 -7.73 -11.60
N GLU A 68 2.76 -8.73 -10.86
CA GLU A 68 2.74 -10.14 -11.31
C GLU A 68 1.97 -10.28 -12.63
N ARG A 69 0.74 -9.77 -12.69
CA ARG A 69 -0.08 -9.80 -13.91
C ARG A 69 0.58 -9.09 -15.10
N LEU A 70 1.29 -7.98 -14.87
CA LEU A 70 2.02 -7.30 -15.93
C LEU A 70 3.20 -8.14 -16.41
N GLY A 71 3.92 -8.81 -15.50
CA GLY A 71 5.00 -9.74 -15.83
C GLY A 71 4.52 -10.89 -16.72
N GLU A 72 3.38 -11.52 -16.38
CA GLU A 72 2.77 -12.57 -17.21
C GLU A 72 2.43 -12.07 -18.63
N ARG A 73 1.90 -10.85 -18.74
CA ARG A 73 1.57 -10.25 -20.04
C ARG A 73 2.80 -9.98 -20.90
N ILE A 74 3.90 -9.54 -20.30
CA ILE A 74 5.17 -9.32 -21.00
C ILE A 74 5.71 -10.65 -21.49
N ALA A 75 5.74 -11.68 -20.64
CA ALA A 75 6.19 -13.02 -21.03
C ALA A 75 5.39 -13.59 -22.21
N LEU A 76 4.08 -13.40 -22.22
CA LEU A 76 3.22 -13.82 -23.33
C LEU A 76 3.51 -13.04 -24.62
N ALA A 77 3.75 -11.73 -24.51
CA ALA A 77 4.11 -10.90 -25.66
C ALA A 77 5.46 -11.33 -26.24
N ASP A 78 6.47 -11.57 -25.39
CA ASP A 78 7.79 -12.02 -25.80
C ASP A 78 7.73 -13.38 -26.51
N ALA A 79 6.96 -14.34 -25.97
CA ALA A 79 6.74 -15.64 -26.60
C ALA A 79 6.08 -15.49 -27.98
N ARG A 80 5.09 -14.60 -28.11
CA ARG A 80 4.42 -14.34 -29.39
C ARG A 80 5.34 -13.66 -30.40
N ILE A 81 6.19 -12.73 -29.96
CA ILE A 81 7.19 -12.09 -30.82
C ILE A 81 8.16 -13.14 -31.37
N LEU A 82 8.63 -14.05 -30.51
CA LEU A 82 9.54 -15.11 -30.91
C LEU A 82 8.90 -16.05 -31.93
N GLU A 83 7.67 -16.51 -31.69
CA GLU A 83 6.91 -17.33 -32.64
C GLU A 83 6.74 -16.63 -34.00
N LEU A 84 6.40 -15.34 -33.99
CA LEU A 84 6.26 -14.56 -35.22
C LEU A 84 7.60 -14.43 -35.96
N SER A 85 8.70 -14.22 -35.25
CA SER A 85 10.03 -14.13 -35.86
C SER A 85 10.42 -15.43 -36.57
N THR A 86 10.20 -16.58 -35.94
CA THR A 86 10.50 -17.89 -36.56
C THR A 86 9.64 -18.12 -37.80
N THR A 87 8.35 -17.75 -37.76
CA THR A 87 7.47 -17.91 -38.94
C THR A 87 7.84 -17.00 -40.12
N LEU A 88 8.51 -15.88 -39.85
CA LEU A 88 8.98 -14.97 -40.89
C LEU A 88 10.31 -15.43 -41.50
N ASP A 89 11.22 -15.98 -40.68
CA ASP A 89 12.51 -16.49 -41.15
C ASP A 89 12.38 -17.76 -42.03
N GLU A 90 11.28 -18.50 -41.89
CA GLU A 90 10.96 -19.69 -42.69
C GLU A 90 10.31 -19.37 -44.07
N ARG A 91 10.01 -18.09 -44.36
CA ARG A 91 9.38 -17.64 -45.62
C ARG A 91 10.36 -16.92 -46.54
#